data_AF-A0A3C1DWK0-F1
#
_entry.id   AF-A0A3C1DWK0-F1
#
_cell.length_a   1.000
_cell.length_b   1.000
_cell.length_c   1.000
_cell.angle_alpha   90.00
_cell.angle_beta   90.00
_cell.angle_gamma   90.00
#
_symmetry.space_group_name_H-M   'P 1'
#
loop_
_entity.id
_entity.type
_entity.pdbx_description
1 polymer ?
#
loop_
_entity_poly.entity_id
_entity_poly.type
_entity_poly.pdbx_seq_one_letter_code
_entity_poly.pdbx_strand_id
1 'polypeptide(L)'
;ASPGSYAWMFPKGDVLTVGVIQAKGSPDATRDYLRRWVERLGLQHDEVERSSGHLTQWRSHDSPLRRGSVIVAGDAAGLLDPWSREGISYALRSGTWAGEAVARVSVARGNDGHGALDSYVDRVSTELMAEVSAGLRLLRIFEAHPALVHFFLGFSGLGSRLFVGVCNGTTRLSTILASRAMRAALAVLRL
;
A
#
# COMPACT_ATOMS: atom_id res chain seq x y z
N ALA A 1 16.08 2.52 -13.07
CA ALA A 1 15.16 2.55 -11.91
C ALA A 1 15.87 1.92 -10.73
N SER A 2 15.64 2.38 -9.50
CA SER A 2 16.24 1.79 -8.29
C SER A 2 15.42 0.55 -7.84
N PRO A 3 16.01 -0.42 -7.13
CA PRO A 3 15.22 -1.45 -6.45
C PRO A 3 14.14 -0.81 -5.56
N GLY A 4 12.96 -1.43 -5.46
CA GLY A 4 11.82 -0.85 -4.71
C GLY A 4 11.03 0.26 -5.44
N SER A 5 11.37 0.56 -6.70
CA SER A 5 10.62 1.50 -7.55
C SER A 5 9.88 0.80 -8.68
N TYR A 6 8.83 1.43 -9.19
CA TYR A 6 8.13 1.00 -10.39
C TYR A 6 7.50 2.19 -11.12
N ALA A 7 7.03 1.92 -12.33
CA ALA A 7 6.32 2.87 -13.17
C ALA A 7 4.97 2.28 -13.56
N TRP A 8 4.01 3.14 -13.89
CA TRP A 8 2.69 2.71 -14.36
C TRP A 8 2.22 3.58 -15.52
N MET A 9 1.23 3.03 -16.23
CA MET A 9 0.43 3.71 -17.24
C MET A 9 -0.98 3.13 -17.12
N PHE A 10 -1.95 3.97 -16.76
CA PHE A 10 -3.34 3.58 -16.61
C PHE A 10 -4.21 4.32 -17.62
N PRO A 11 -4.82 3.62 -18.59
CA PRO A 11 -5.81 4.21 -19.49
C PRO A 11 -7.10 4.59 -18.76
N LYS A 12 -7.66 5.76 -19.08
CA LYS A 12 -8.91 6.29 -18.52
C LYS A 12 -9.74 6.98 -19.61
N GLY A 13 -10.30 6.18 -20.51
CA GLY A 13 -10.97 6.72 -21.70
C GLY A 13 -9.95 7.44 -22.59
N ASP A 14 -10.16 8.72 -22.84
CA ASP A 14 -9.33 9.53 -23.75
C ASP A 14 -8.02 10.03 -23.12
N VAL A 15 -7.81 9.79 -21.81
CA VAL A 15 -6.60 10.23 -21.10
C VAL A 15 -5.79 9.06 -20.53
N LEU A 16 -4.47 9.23 -20.48
CA LEU A 16 -3.54 8.33 -19.82
C LEU A 16 -3.07 8.94 -18.49
N THR A 17 -3.07 8.15 -17.42
CA THR A 17 -2.32 8.49 -16.19
C THR A 17 -1.00 7.74 -16.19
N VAL A 18 0.11 8.46 -16.42
CA VAL A 18 1.47 7.92 -16.43
C VAL A 18 2.20 8.40 -15.19
N GLY A 19 2.95 7.51 -14.54
CA GLY A 19 3.68 7.90 -13.35
C GLY A 19 4.79 6.93 -12.96
N VAL A 20 5.59 7.38 -12.01
CA VAL A 20 6.66 6.61 -11.38
C VAL A 20 6.62 6.82 -9.88
N ILE A 21 7.13 5.84 -9.14
CA ILE A 21 7.33 5.96 -7.70
C ILE A 21 8.74 5.51 -7.33
N GLN A 22 9.39 6.27 -6.46
CA GLN A 22 10.72 5.96 -5.94
C GLN A 22 10.78 6.22 -4.43
N ALA A 23 11.90 5.86 -3.82
CA ALA A 23 12.22 6.25 -2.46
C ALA A 23 12.24 7.78 -2.32
N LYS A 24 11.88 8.27 -1.13
CA LYS A 24 11.95 9.70 -0.78
C LYS A 24 13.42 10.15 -0.75
N GLY A 25 13.68 11.39 -1.20
CA GLY A 25 14.97 12.05 -1.00
C GLY A 25 15.58 12.63 -2.28
N SER A 26 15.18 12.13 -3.45
CA SER A 26 15.81 12.51 -4.73
C SER A 26 14.79 12.98 -5.78
N PRO A 27 14.17 14.17 -5.61
CA PRO A 27 13.10 14.64 -6.50
C PRO A 27 13.54 14.82 -7.96
N ASP A 28 14.78 15.25 -8.21
CA ASP A 28 15.33 15.33 -9.57
C ASP A 28 15.44 13.95 -10.22
N ALA A 29 15.94 12.95 -9.49
CA ALA A 29 16.02 11.58 -9.99
C ALA A 29 14.63 11.01 -10.31
N THR A 30 13.62 11.33 -9.51
CA THR A 30 12.22 10.95 -9.76
C THR A 30 11.68 11.60 -11.02
N ARG A 31 11.93 12.91 -11.24
CA ARG A 31 11.54 13.61 -12.47
C ARG A 31 12.23 13.02 -13.69
N ASP A 32 13.53 12.71 -13.58
CA ASP A 32 14.29 12.07 -14.63
C ASP A 32 13.80 10.66 -14.94
N TYR A 33 13.37 9.90 -13.92
CA TYR A 33 12.77 8.60 -14.13
C TYR A 33 11.43 8.71 -14.86
N LEU A 34 10.57 9.65 -14.47
CA LEU A 34 9.32 9.92 -15.17
C LEU A 34 9.56 10.29 -16.64
N ARG A 35 10.50 11.22 -16.89
CA ARG A 35 10.85 11.64 -18.26
C ARG A 35 11.29 10.46 -19.13
N ARG A 36 12.25 9.66 -18.66
CA ARG A 36 12.70 8.45 -19.39
C ARG A 36 11.59 7.42 -19.58
N TRP A 37 10.65 7.31 -18.63
CA TRP A 37 9.52 6.41 -18.76
C TRP A 37 8.55 6.87 -19.84
N VAL A 38 8.23 8.16 -19.88
CA VAL A 38 7.40 8.78 -20.92
C VAL A 38 8.04 8.62 -22.31
N GLU A 39 9.34 8.89 -22.44
CA GLU A 39 10.10 8.67 -23.69
C GLU A 39 10.06 7.19 -24.12
N ARG A 40 10.22 6.26 -23.18
CA ARG A 40 10.15 4.82 -23.47
C ARG A 40 8.77 4.38 -23.95
N LEU A 41 7.71 5.03 -23.48
CA LEU A 41 6.34 4.78 -23.93
C LEU A 41 6.03 5.47 -25.28
N GLY A 42 6.91 6.35 -25.78
CA GLY A 42 6.69 7.12 -27.00
C GLY A 42 5.71 8.29 -26.83
N LEU A 43 5.46 8.71 -25.58
CA LEU A 43 4.44 9.72 -25.24
C LEU A 43 5.04 11.12 -25.02
N GLN A 44 6.32 11.34 -25.37
CA GLN A 44 7.03 12.59 -25.08
C GLN A 44 6.52 13.81 -25.86
N HIS A 45 5.68 13.60 -26.87
CA HIS A 45 5.06 14.65 -27.68
C HIS A 45 3.57 14.81 -27.41
N ASP A 46 2.99 14.00 -26.52
CA ASP A 46 1.59 14.09 -26.16
C ASP A 46 1.34 15.30 -25.24
N GLU A 47 0.12 15.85 -25.30
CA GLU A 47 -0.28 16.96 -24.45
C GLU A 47 -0.34 16.53 -22.97
N VAL A 48 0.32 17.30 -22.10
CA VAL A 48 0.30 17.07 -20.65
C VAL A 48 -0.79 17.94 -20.03
N GLU A 49 -1.97 17.36 -19.81
CA GLU A 49 -3.09 18.04 -19.14
C GLU A 49 -2.73 18.40 -17.68
N ARG A 50 -2.07 17.49 -16.96
CA ARG A 50 -1.70 17.69 -15.55
C ARG A 50 -0.43 16.92 -15.19
N SER A 51 0.50 17.60 -14.53
CA SER A 51 1.68 16.98 -13.92
C SER A 51 1.73 17.31 -12.43
N SER A 52 1.84 16.28 -11.58
CA SER A 52 1.89 16.45 -10.13
C SER A 52 2.66 15.31 -9.47
N GLY A 53 3.12 15.54 -8.24
CA GLY A 53 3.77 14.54 -7.41
C GLY A 53 3.19 14.54 -6.01
N HIS A 54 3.12 13.37 -5.39
CA HIS A 54 2.60 13.18 -4.04
C HIS A 54 3.56 12.30 -3.24
N LEU A 55 3.70 12.59 -1.95
CA LEU A 55 4.46 11.75 -1.04
C LEU A 55 3.56 10.65 -0.50
N THR A 56 3.93 9.40 -0.74
CA THR A 56 3.34 8.26 -0.04
C THR A 56 4.10 8.04 1.27
N GLN A 57 3.41 8.10 2.40
CA GLN A 57 3.95 7.75 3.71
C GLN A 57 3.02 6.73 4.36
N TRP A 58 3.60 5.75 5.04
CA TRP A 58 2.87 4.78 5.84
C TRP A 58 3.20 4.97 7.32
N ARG A 59 2.23 4.64 8.17
CA ARG A 59 2.33 4.83 9.62
C ARG A 59 3.37 3.94 10.27
N SER A 60 3.96 4.42 11.36
CA SER A 60 4.68 3.56 12.30
C SER A 60 3.69 2.78 13.16
N HIS A 61 4.14 1.65 13.73
CA HIS A 61 3.29 0.79 14.53
C HIS A 61 2.76 1.48 15.81
N ASP A 62 3.51 2.45 16.33
CA ASP A 62 3.20 3.23 17.53
C ASP A 62 2.46 4.55 17.23
N SER A 63 2.23 4.90 15.95
CA SER A 63 1.47 6.10 15.60
C SER A 63 0.03 6.01 16.13
N PRO A 64 -0.48 6.97 16.92
CA PRO A 64 -1.82 6.90 17.48
C PRO A 64 -2.90 7.04 16.39
N LEU A 65 -3.88 6.13 16.39
CA LEU A 65 -5.08 6.22 15.53
C LEU A 65 -6.21 7.06 16.15
N ARG A 66 -6.09 7.34 17.45
CA ARG A 66 -7.11 7.99 18.26
C ARG A 66 -6.48 8.87 19.32
N ARG A 67 -7.13 10.00 19.61
CA ARG A 67 -6.91 10.80 20.81
C ARG A 67 -8.24 11.38 21.30
N GLY A 68 -8.74 10.90 22.44
CA GLY A 68 -10.04 11.30 22.97
C GLY A 68 -11.17 10.94 21.98
N SER A 69 -11.93 11.93 21.54
CA SER A 69 -13.03 11.76 20.56
C SER A 69 -12.59 11.91 19.10
N VAL A 70 -11.28 12.09 18.85
CA VAL A 70 -10.73 12.23 17.50
C VAL A 70 -10.14 10.90 17.05
N ILE A 71 -10.53 10.44 15.87
CA ILE A 71 -9.95 9.31 15.16
C ILE A 71 -9.48 9.77 13.77
N VAL A 72 -8.45 9.11 13.22
CA VAL A 72 -7.95 9.36 11.86
C VAL A 72 -8.12 8.12 11.00
N ALA A 73 -8.35 8.27 9.70
CA ALA A 73 -8.51 7.18 8.74
C ALA A 73 -7.80 7.49 7.40
N GLY A 74 -7.63 6.48 6.54
CA GLY A 74 -6.97 6.60 5.24
C GLY A 74 -5.57 7.21 5.31
N ASP A 75 -5.24 8.07 4.36
CA ASP A 75 -3.95 8.76 4.29
C ASP A 75 -3.65 9.61 5.54
N ALA A 76 -4.68 10.18 6.18
CA ALA A 76 -4.50 10.93 7.43
C ALA A 76 -4.04 10.03 8.59
N ALA A 77 -4.36 8.74 8.52
CA ALA A 77 -3.85 7.72 9.43
C ALA A 77 -2.55 7.06 8.94
N GLY A 78 -2.02 7.45 7.77
CA GLY A 78 -0.87 6.79 7.13
C GLY A 78 -1.14 5.34 6.73
N LEU A 79 -2.39 5.02 6.33
CA LEU A 79 -2.79 3.66 5.98
C LEU A 79 -2.66 3.42 4.47
N LEU A 80 -1.62 2.70 4.08
CA LEU A 80 -1.41 2.21 2.71
C LEU A 80 -0.46 1.00 2.73
N ASP A 81 -0.45 0.21 1.66
CA ASP A 81 0.51 -0.89 1.49
C ASP A 81 1.91 -0.36 1.11
N PRO A 82 2.98 -0.63 1.89
CA PRO A 82 4.31 -0.08 1.59
C PRO A 82 4.92 -0.52 0.26
N TRP A 83 4.56 -1.70 -0.27
CA TRP A 83 5.16 -2.25 -1.47
C TRP A 83 4.49 -1.76 -2.75
N SER A 84 3.19 -2.02 -2.88
CA SER A 84 2.34 -1.63 -4.03
C SER A 84 1.89 -0.17 -3.98
N ARG A 85 2.04 0.49 -2.83
CA ARG A 85 1.66 1.90 -2.59
C ARG A 85 0.19 2.18 -2.80
N GLU A 86 -0.67 1.16 -2.78
CA GLU A 86 -2.11 1.37 -2.81
C GLU A 86 -2.60 1.81 -1.42
N GLY A 87 -3.36 2.91 -1.39
CA GLY A 87 -4.02 3.42 -0.18
C GLY A 87 -5.54 3.51 -0.32
N ILE A 88 -6.09 3.29 -1.51
CA ILE A 88 -7.53 3.44 -1.76
C ILE A 88 -8.32 2.37 -0.99
N SER A 89 -7.85 1.12 -1.00
CA SER A 89 -8.56 0.05 -0.28
C SER A 89 -8.50 0.28 1.23
N TYR A 90 -7.36 0.79 1.73
CA TYR A 90 -7.14 1.14 3.12
C TYR A 90 -8.02 2.32 3.55
N ALA A 91 -8.12 3.36 2.73
CA ALA A 91 -8.96 4.52 2.99
C ALA A 91 -10.44 4.15 3.03
N LEU A 92 -10.92 3.34 2.09
CA LEU A 92 -12.30 2.86 2.07
C LEU A 92 -12.62 2.00 3.30
N ARG A 93 -11.79 1.00 3.61
CA ARG A 93 -12.01 0.11 4.76
C ARG A 93 -11.95 0.87 6.09
N SER A 94 -10.90 1.65 6.30
CA SER A 94 -10.73 2.41 7.54
C SER A 94 -11.77 3.52 7.69
N GLY A 95 -12.18 4.19 6.60
CA GLY A 95 -13.26 5.16 6.61
C GLY A 95 -14.60 4.54 7.00
N THR A 96 -14.93 3.38 6.43
CA THR A 96 -16.14 2.62 6.80
C THR A 96 -16.14 2.26 8.28
N TRP A 97 -15.04 1.69 8.79
CA TRP A 97 -14.96 1.30 10.21
C TRP A 97 -14.99 2.49 11.17
N ALA A 98 -14.38 3.61 10.77
CA ALA A 98 -14.45 4.86 11.51
C ALA A 98 -15.89 5.38 11.58
N GLY A 99 -16.60 5.38 10.44
CA GLY A 99 -18.02 5.76 10.38
C GLY A 99 -18.91 4.88 11.25
N GLU A 100 -18.72 3.55 11.18
CA GLU A 100 -19.42 2.59 12.03
C GLU A 100 -19.17 2.85 13.53
N ALA A 101 -17.91 3.13 13.91
CA ALA A 101 -17.55 3.44 15.28
C ALA A 101 -18.23 4.75 15.76
N VAL A 102 -18.18 5.82 14.95
CA VAL A 102 -18.83 7.10 15.28
C VAL A 102 -20.35 6.96 15.36
N ALA A 103 -20.98 6.18 14.48
CA ALA A 103 -22.41 5.91 14.54
C ALA A 103 -22.80 5.13 15.82
N ARG A 104 -21.94 4.23 16.33
CA ARG A 104 -22.17 3.59 17.63
C ARG A 104 -22.05 4.55 18.80
N VAL A 105 -21.10 5.49 18.72
CA VAL A 105 -20.95 6.54 19.76
C VAL A 105 -22.20 7.40 19.87
N SER A 106 -22.82 7.77 18.75
CA SER A 106 -23.97 8.69 18.75
C SER A 106 -25.23 8.13 19.43
N VAL A 107 -25.33 6.81 19.55
CA VAL A 107 -26.46 6.11 20.20
C VAL A 107 -26.10 5.51 21.56
N ALA A 108 -24.81 5.54 21.94
CA ALA A 108 -24.32 4.99 23.21
C ALA A 108 -24.73 5.87 24.39
N ARG A 109 -24.99 5.25 25.56
CA ARG A 109 -25.27 5.96 26.82
C ARG A 109 -24.06 5.89 27.74
N GLY A 110 -23.64 7.01 28.32
CA GLY A 110 -22.50 7.04 29.25
C GLY A 110 -21.15 6.77 28.59
N ASN A 111 -20.24 6.06 29.29
CA ASN A 111 -18.86 5.83 28.83
C ASN A 111 -18.72 4.82 27.67
N ASP A 112 -19.80 4.17 27.27
CA ASP A 112 -19.82 3.17 26.17
C ASP A 112 -19.34 3.73 24.83
N GLY A 113 -19.45 5.05 24.63
CA GLY A 113 -18.90 5.73 23.45
C GLY A 113 -17.37 5.60 23.31
N HIS A 114 -16.62 5.47 24.42
CA HIS A 114 -15.17 5.30 24.31
C HIS A 114 -14.82 3.91 23.75
N GLY A 115 -15.49 2.85 24.22
CA GLY A 115 -15.28 1.50 23.71
C GLY A 115 -15.65 1.35 22.23
N ALA A 116 -16.65 2.09 21.75
CA ALA A 116 -17.01 2.10 20.34
C ALA A 116 -15.86 2.63 19.45
N LEU A 117 -15.13 3.66 19.88
CA LEU A 117 -13.97 4.17 19.15
C LEU A 117 -12.73 3.27 19.29
N ASP A 118 -12.56 2.57 20.42
CA ASP A 118 -11.47 1.61 20.58
C ASP A 118 -11.60 0.42 19.62
N SER A 119 -12.84 -0.01 19.34
CA SER A 119 -13.08 -1.07 18.35
C SER A 119 -12.58 -0.73 16.93
N TYR A 120 -12.53 0.56 16.57
CA TYR A 120 -11.90 1.01 15.33
C TYR A 120 -10.37 0.81 15.37
N VAL A 121 -9.74 1.21 16.47
CA VAL A 121 -8.29 1.08 16.68
C VAL A 121 -7.87 -0.39 16.63
N ASP A 122 -8.61 -1.26 17.31
CA ASP A 122 -8.35 -2.70 17.35
C ASP A 122 -8.46 -3.34 15.97
N ARG A 123 -9.48 -2.97 15.20
CA ARG A 123 -9.70 -3.52 13.86
C ARG A 123 -8.63 -3.07 12.88
N VAL A 124 -8.24 -1.80 12.89
CA VAL A 124 -7.12 -1.31 12.07
C VAL A 124 -5.82 -2.00 12.45
N SER A 125 -5.56 -2.16 13.75
CA SER A 125 -4.34 -2.80 14.26
C SER A 125 -4.28 -4.29 13.93
N THR A 126 -5.41 -4.99 13.92
CA THR A 126 -5.45 -6.42 13.61
C THR A 126 -5.46 -6.68 12.10
N GLU A 127 -6.24 -5.91 11.34
CA GLU A 127 -6.44 -6.19 9.92
C GLU A 127 -5.49 -5.41 9.01
N LEU A 128 -5.40 -4.09 9.16
CA LEU A 128 -4.62 -3.26 8.22
C LEU A 128 -3.14 -3.24 8.58
N MET A 129 -2.79 -3.22 9.87
CA MET A 129 -1.37 -3.23 10.26
C MET A 129 -0.67 -4.55 9.98
N ALA A 130 -1.41 -5.66 9.95
CA ALA A 130 -0.89 -6.94 9.46
C ALA A 130 -0.45 -6.83 7.99
N GLU A 131 -1.28 -6.20 7.14
CA GLU A 131 -0.93 -5.96 5.73
C GLU A 131 0.20 -4.94 5.59
N VAL A 132 0.18 -3.83 6.32
CA VAL A 132 1.28 -2.83 6.28
C VAL A 132 2.62 -3.49 6.65
N SER A 133 2.63 -4.33 7.69
CA SER A 133 3.85 -5.03 8.11
C SER A 133 4.33 -6.04 7.05
N ALA A 134 3.40 -6.74 6.41
CA ALA A 134 3.68 -7.68 5.35
C ALA A 134 4.22 -6.97 4.09
N GLY A 135 3.60 -5.85 3.70
CA GLY A 135 4.05 -5.00 2.59
C GLY A 135 5.42 -4.40 2.85
N LEU A 136 5.71 -3.95 4.07
CA LEU A 136 7.05 -3.45 4.43
C LEU A 136 8.11 -4.55 4.31
N ARG A 137 7.79 -5.78 4.76
CA ARG A 137 8.68 -6.92 4.61
C ARG A 137 8.92 -7.24 3.13
N LEU A 138 7.87 -7.27 2.32
CA LEU A 138 8.00 -7.55 0.89
C LEU A 138 8.76 -6.44 0.16
N LEU A 139 8.55 -5.17 0.51
CA LEU A 139 9.32 -4.05 -0.02
C LEU A 139 10.82 -4.23 0.26
N ARG A 140 11.20 -4.56 1.50
CA ARG A 140 12.61 -4.82 1.86
C ARG A 140 13.21 -5.99 1.08
N ILE A 141 12.45 -7.07 0.91
CA ILE A 141 12.87 -8.21 0.09
C ILE A 141 13.05 -7.78 -1.36
N PHE A 142 12.13 -6.97 -1.90
CA PHE A 142 12.19 -6.47 -3.27
C PHE A 142 13.36 -5.52 -3.49
N GLU A 143 13.66 -4.65 -2.53
CA GLU A 143 14.82 -3.76 -2.56
C GLU A 143 16.13 -4.53 -2.53
N ALA A 144 16.23 -5.57 -1.69
CA ALA A 144 17.44 -6.37 -1.56
C ALA A 144 17.62 -7.41 -2.68
N HIS A 145 16.52 -7.98 -3.19
CA HIS A 145 16.53 -9.11 -4.13
C HIS A 145 15.50 -8.94 -5.27
N PRO A 146 15.61 -7.88 -6.09
CA PRO A 146 14.60 -7.57 -7.10
C PRO A 146 14.43 -8.70 -8.13
N ALA A 147 15.52 -9.35 -8.54
CA ALA A 147 15.48 -10.46 -9.50
C ALA A 147 14.66 -11.66 -9.00
N LEU A 148 14.75 -11.99 -7.70
CA LEU A 148 13.98 -13.09 -7.12
C LEU A 148 12.48 -12.77 -7.10
N VAL A 149 12.12 -11.54 -6.72
CA VAL A 149 10.72 -11.10 -6.71
C VAL A 149 10.17 -11.08 -8.14
N HIS A 150 10.90 -10.51 -9.10
CA HIS A 150 10.50 -10.51 -10.50
C HIS A 150 10.37 -11.93 -11.07
N PHE A 151 11.30 -12.83 -10.73
CA PHE A 151 11.22 -14.24 -11.13
C PHE A 151 9.96 -14.90 -10.57
N PHE A 152 9.72 -14.75 -9.26
CA PHE A 152 8.56 -15.35 -8.61
C PHE A 152 7.23 -14.84 -9.19
N LEU A 153 7.12 -13.53 -9.44
CA LEU A 153 5.90 -12.91 -9.97
C LEU A 153 5.69 -13.18 -11.46
N GLY A 154 6.74 -13.10 -12.27
CA GLY A 154 6.65 -13.17 -13.73
C GLY A 154 6.79 -14.57 -14.31
N PHE A 155 7.50 -15.47 -13.62
CA PHE A 155 7.90 -16.78 -14.17
C PHE A 155 7.45 -17.97 -13.32
N SER A 156 6.75 -17.74 -12.20
CA SER A 156 6.11 -18.82 -11.43
C SER A 156 4.59 -18.74 -11.52
N GLY A 157 3.95 -19.85 -11.87
CA GLY A 157 2.49 -19.92 -11.95
C GLY A 157 1.78 -19.75 -10.59
N LEU A 158 2.49 -20.03 -9.49
CA LEU A 158 1.99 -19.77 -8.13
C LEU A 158 2.10 -18.28 -7.79
N GLY A 159 3.25 -17.67 -8.01
CA GLY A 159 3.49 -16.26 -7.68
C GLY A 159 2.60 -15.32 -8.47
N SER A 160 2.38 -15.57 -9.76
CA SER A 160 1.43 -14.80 -10.57
C SER A 160 -0.01 -14.91 -10.04
N ARG A 161 -0.47 -16.12 -9.70
CA ARG A 161 -1.79 -16.35 -9.10
C ARG A 161 -1.97 -15.64 -7.76
N LEU A 162 -0.97 -15.74 -6.88
CA LEU A 162 -1.00 -15.06 -5.57
C LEU A 162 -1.00 -13.54 -5.73
N PHE A 163 -0.19 -13.00 -6.65
CA PHE A 163 -0.13 -11.57 -6.92
C PHE A 163 -1.46 -11.03 -7.47
N VAL A 164 -2.06 -11.71 -8.45
CA VAL A 164 -3.39 -11.36 -8.94
C VAL A 164 -4.43 -11.43 -7.83
N GLY A 165 -4.34 -12.45 -6.96
CA GLY A 165 -5.19 -12.58 -5.78
C GLY A 165 -5.04 -11.43 -4.79
N VAL A 166 -3.84 -10.88 -4.63
CA VAL A 166 -3.63 -9.65 -3.83
C VAL A 166 -4.24 -8.44 -4.54
N CYS A 167 -3.98 -8.27 -5.84
CA CYS A 167 -4.47 -7.13 -6.61
C CYS A 167 -6.01 -7.04 -6.70
N ASN A 168 -6.70 -8.18 -6.70
CA ASN A 168 -8.17 -8.23 -6.73
C ASN A 168 -8.81 -8.31 -5.32
N GLY A 169 -7.99 -8.33 -4.25
CA GLY A 169 -8.46 -8.38 -2.87
C GLY A 169 -8.98 -9.74 -2.39
N THR A 170 -8.83 -10.82 -3.17
CA THR A 170 -9.22 -12.18 -2.75
C THR A 170 -8.19 -12.85 -1.84
N THR A 171 -6.95 -12.37 -1.87
CA THR A 171 -5.83 -12.89 -1.07
C THR A 171 -5.17 -11.77 -0.30
N ARG A 172 -4.76 -12.08 0.94
CA ARG A 172 -4.05 -11.16 1.83
C ARG A 172 -2.55 -11.40 1.78
N LEU A 173 -1.77 -10.33 1.67
CA LEU A 173 -0.30 -10.44 1.64
C LEU A 173 0.22 -10.95 2.99
N SER A 174 -0.39 -10.51 4.09
CA SER A 174 -0.07 -11.00 5.43
C SER A 174 -0.21 -12.52 5.54
N THR A 175 -1.28 -13.10 5.00
CA THR A 175 -1.53 -14.55 5.01
C THR A 175 -0.50 -15.30 4.17
N ILE A 176 -0.12 -14.78 3.00
CA ILE A 176 0.90 -15.40 2.15
C ILE A 176 2.23 -15.48 2.90
N LEU A 177 2.71 -14.36 3.45
CA LEU A 177 3.99 -14.30 4.14
C LEU A 177 3.99 -15.05 5.49
N ALA A 178 2.83 -15.20 6.11
CA ALA A 178 2.65 -16.00 7.33
C ALA A 178 2.50 -17.51 7.05
N SER A 179 2.39 -17.94 5.79
CA SER A 179 2.29 -19.37 5.47
C SER A 179 3.60 -20.11 5.82
N ARG A 180 3.49 -21.37 6.27
CA ARG A 180 4.67 -22.20 6.61
C ARG A 180 5.63 -22.35 5.43
N ALA A 181 5.07 -22.60 4.24
CA ALA A 181 5.84 -22.74 3.01
C ALA A 181 6.63 -21.46 2.68
N MET A 182 5.98 -20.29 2.74
CA MET A 182 6.65 -19.02 2.46
C MET A 182 7.71 -18.70 3.51
N ARG A 183 7.42 -18.91 4.81
CA ARG A 183 8.43 -18.72 5.86
C ARG A 183 9.64 -19.63 5.69
N ALA A 184 9.43 -20.90 5.33
CA ALA A 184 10.51 -21.83 5.08
C ALA A 184 11.34 -21.40 3.85
N ALA A 185 10.69 -21.00 2.76
CA ALA A 185 11.36 -20.50 1.57
C ALA A 185 12.20 -19.25 1.87
N LEU A 186 11.63 -18.26 2.56
CA LEU A 186 12.34 -17.05 2.96
C LEU A 186 13.51 -17.37 3.90
N ALA A 187 13.34 -18.30 4.85
CA ALA A 187 14.42 -18.72 5.74
C ALA A 187 15.59 -19.41 4.99
N VAL A 188 15.28 -20.30 4.03
CA VAL A 188 16.30 -20.95 3.18
C VAL A 188 17.07 -19.92 2.36
N LEU A 189 16.36 -18.90 1.85
CA LEU A 189 16.95 -17.81 1.08
C LEU A 189 17.61 -16.72 1.95
N ARG A 190 17.50 -16.82 3.29
CA ARG A 190 17.99 -15.84 4.28
C ARG A 190 17.35 -14.44 4.12
N LEU A 191 16.02 -14.41 3.93
CA LEU A 191 15.17 -13.23 3.64
C LEU A 191 14.13 -12.90 4.74
#